data_AF-A0A2H0B8Q8-F1
#
_entry.id   AF-A0A2H0B8Q8-F1
#
_cell.length_a   1.000
_cell.length_b   1.000
_cell.length_c   1.000
_cell.angle_alpha   90.00
_cell.angle_beta   90.00
_cell.angle_gamma   90.00
#
_symmetry.space_group_name_H-M   'P 1'
#
loop_
_entity.id
_entity.type
_entity.pdbx_description
1 polymer ?
#
loop_
_entity_poly.entity_id
_entity_poly.type
_entity_poly.pdbx_seq_one_letter_code
_entity_poly.pdbx_strand_id
1 'polypeptide(L)'
;MTWYENGKPEKKEKYNEGKQDGKFQTWYENGQIQNSGNYINGYEDGLWVVWYENGRKKKEGIIKNGSEQGLWVTWYRNGQKMSEENYYDGKENGKCTSWYENGNKKK
;
A
#
# COMPACT_ATOMS: atom_id res chain seq x y z
N MET A 1 -7.18 -0.31 -18.29
CA MET A 1 -5.73 -0.26 -18.04
C MET A 1 -5.20 0.96 -18.76
N THR A 2 -4.38 1.77 -18.12
CA THR A 2 -3.71 2.93 -18.71
C THR A 2 -2.22 2.64 -18.84
N TRP A 3 -1.57 3.39 -19.73
CA TRP A 3 -0.17 3.21 -20.09
C TRP A 3 0.52 4.57 -20.08
N TYR A 4 1.78 4.60 -19.69
CA TYR A 4 2.65 5.76 -19.87
C TYR A 4 2.95 6.01 -21.35
N GLU A 5 3.41 7.21 -21.69
CA GLU A 5 3.83 7.58 -23.05
C GLU A 5 4.91 6.63 -23.60
N ASN A 6 5.74 6.07 -22.72
CA ASN A 6 6.77 5.10 -23.05
C ASN A 6 6.26 3.66 -23.29
N GLY A 7 4.94 3.44 -23.24
CA GLY A 7 4.29 2.15 -23.49
C GLY A 7 4.31 1.16 -22.32
N LYS A 8 4.82 1.55 -21.13
CA LYS A 8 4.73 0.72 -19.92
C LYS A 8 3.38 0.89 -19.22
N PRO A 9 2.88 -0.14 -18.52
CA PRO A 9 1.61 -0.03 -17.81
C PRO A 9 1.74 1.04 -16.73
N GLU A 10 0.71 1.87 -16.57
CA GLU A 10 0.64 2.89 -15.52
C GLU A 10 -0.35 2.44 -14.44
N LYS A 11 -1.54 1.99 -14.85
CA LYS A 11 -2.63 1.65 -13.93
C LYS A 11 -3.50 0.53 -14.48
N LYS A 12 -3.87 -0.42 -13.62
CA LYS A 12 -4.75 -1.54 -13.91
C LYS A 12 -5.83 -1.60 -12.86
N GLU A 13 -7.06 -1.47 -13.33
CA GLU A 13 -8.27 -1.47 -12.53
C GLU A 13 -9.27 -2.41 -13.17
N LYS A 14 -10.12 -2.99 -12.33
CA LYS A 14 -11.25 -3.78 -12.76
C LYS A 14 -12.53 -3.13 -12.24
N TYR A 15 -13.52 -3.03 -13.11
CA TYR A 15 -14.84 -2.52 -12.76
C TYR A 15 -15.88 -3.64 -12.98
N ASN A 16 -16.85 -3.72 -12.07
CA ASN A 16 -18.04 -4.55 -12.18
C ASN A 16 -19.27 -3.66 -11.89
N GLU A 17 -20.27 -3.68 -12.77
CA GLU A 17 -21.51 -2.88 -12.63
C GLU A 17 -21.27 -1.38 -12.34
N GLY A 18 -20.24 -0.80 -12.97
CA GLY A 18 -19.88 0.62 -12.79
C GLY A 18 -19.12 0.93 -11.50
N LYS A 19 -18.85 -0.05 -10.63
CA LYS A 19 -18.04 0.09 -9.42
C LYS A 19 -16.71 -0.62 -9.57
N GLN A 20 -15.68 -0.13 -8.90
CA GLN A 20 -14.39 -0.79 -8.90
C GLN A 20 -14.48 -2.09 -8.10
N ASP A 21 -14.15 -3.22 -8.74
CA ASP A 21 -14.29 -4.54 -8.14
C ASP A 21 -13.23 -5.49 -8.71
N GLY A 22 -12.29 -5.86 -7.84
CA GLY A 22 -11.16 -6.71 -8.14
C GLY A 22 -9.82 -6.00 -7.99
N LYS A 23 -8.78 -6.66 -8.54
CA LYS A 23 -7.39 -6.26 -8.35
C LYS A 23 -7.13 -4.85 -8.90
N PHE A 24 -6.46 -4.06 -8.08
CA PHE A 24 -5.94 -2.74 -8.40
C PHE A 24 -4.43 -2.77 -8.36
N GLN A 25 -3.78 -2.24 -9.39
CA GLN A 25 -2.33 -2.10 -9.42
C GLN A 25 -1.94 -0.81 -10.15
N THR A 26 -0.93 -0.12 -9.65
CA THR A 26 -0.22 0.95 -10.38
C THR A 26 1.25 0.59 -10.48
N TRP A 27 1.91 1.16 -11.48
CA TRP A 27 3.34 1.01 -11.70
C TRP A 27 3.97 2.38 -11.81
N TYR A 28 5.24 2.46 -11.44
CA TYR A 28 6.09 3.59 -11.78
C TYR A 28 6.47 3.54 -13.27
N GLU A 29 6.93 4.67 -13.81
CA GLU A 29 7.40 4.77 -15.19
C GLU A 29 8.61 3.84 -15.48
N ASN A 30 9.37 3.47 -14.44
CA ASN A 30 10.44 2.49 -14.57
C ASN A 30 9.91 1.04 -14.76
N GLY A 31 8.62 0.79 -14.55
CA GLY A 31 7.96 -0.52 -14.68
C GLY A 31 7.83 -1.29 -13.37
N GLN A 32 8.34 -0.77 -12.25
CA GLN A 32 8.15 -1.36 -10.93
C GLN A 32 6.74 -1.09 -10.42
N ILE A 33 6.16 -2.03 -9.68
CA ILE A 33 4.84 -1.82 -9.04
C ILE A 33 4.98 -0.68 -8.03
N GLN A 34 4.03 0.24 -8.04
CA GLN A 34 3.92 1.36 -7.11
C GLN A 34 2.91 1.04 -6.01
N ASN A 35 1.68 0.67 -6.38
CA ASN A 35 0.63 0.27 -5.45
C ASN A 35 -0.03 -1.03 -5.92
N SER A 36 -0.51 -1.83 -4.97
CA SER A 36 -1.30 -3.03 -5.23
C SER A 36 -2.30 -3.24 -4.12
N GLY A 37 -3.50 -3.62 -4.51
CA GLY A 37 -4.56 -3.97 -3.59
C GLY A 37 -5.75 -4.56 -4.32
N ASN A 38 -6.89 -4.52 -3.66
CA ASN A 38 -8.14 -5.03 -4.20
C ASN A 38 -9.28 -4.11 -3.79
N TYR A 39 -10.28 -4.02 -4.65
CA TYR A 39 -11.53 -3.32 -4.38
C TYR A 39 -12.69 -4.31 -4.36
N ILE A 40 -13.66 -4.07 -3.51
CA ILE A 40 -14.93 -4.79 -3.47
C ILE A 40 -16.04 -3.74 -3.45
N ASN A 41 -16.95 -3.78 -4.44
CA ASN A 41 -18.06 -2.83 -4.54
C ASN A 41 -17.67 -1.34 -4.45
N GLY A 42 -16.50 -0.96 -4.96
CA GLY A 42 -15.99 0.40 -4.97
C GLY A 42 -15.15 0.80 -3.74
N TYR A 43 -14.98 -0.09 -2.76
CA TYR A 43 -14.17 0.17 -1.56
C TYR A 43 -12.89 -0.66 -1.56
N GLU A 44 -11.80 -0.07 -1.08
CA GLU A 44 -10.54 -0.80 -0.84
C GLU A 44 -10.79 -1.90 0.20
N ASP A 45 -10.37 -3.12 -0.12
CA ASP A 45 -10.56 -4.28 0.76
C ASP A 45 -9.47 -5.34 0.56
N GLY A 46 -8.89 -5.80 1.66
CA GLY A 46 -7.83 -6.81 1.70
C GLY A 46 -6.44 -6.21 1.93
N LEU A 47 -5.41 -6.95 1.51
CA LEU A 47 -4.03 -6.52 1.65
C LEU A 47 -3.72 -5.39 0.67
N TRP A 48 -3.26 -4.26 1.24
CA TRP A 48 -2.75 -3.13 0.49
C TRP A 48 -1.24 -3.02 0.66
N VAL A 49 -0.53 -2.84 -0.44
CA VAL A 49 0.93 -2.73 -0.45
C VAL A 49 1.33 -1.57 -1.35
N VAL A 50 2.27 -0.77 -0.86
CA VAL A 50 2.90 0.34 -1.56
C VAL A 50 4.39 0.09 -1.58
N TRP A 51 5.03 0.33 -2.72
CA TRP A 51 6.47 0.20 -2.91
C TRP A 51 7.10 1.54 -3.29
N TYR A 52 8.40 1.65 -3.08
CA TYR A 52 9.24 2.68 -3.67
C TYR A 52 9.63 2.31 -5.10
N GLU A 53 10.09 3.29 -5.88
CA GLU A 53 10.60 3.08 -7.25
C GLU A 53 11.73 2.06 -7.35
N ASN A 54 12.46 1.81 -6.25
CA ASN A 54 13.53 0.79 -6.20
C ASN A 54 12.98 -0.64 -5.96
N GLY A 55 11.66 -0.82 -5.95
CA GLY A 55 10.99 -2.11 -5.73
C GLY A 55 10.91 -2.55 -4.27
N ARG A 56 11.42 -1.76 -3.30
CA ARG A 56 11.30 -2.07 -1.87
C ARG A 56 9.94 -1.62 -1.34
N LYS A 57 9.38 -2.38 -0.40
CA LYS A 57 8.12 -1.99 0.27
C LYS A 57 8.30 -0.65 0.97
N LYS A 58 7.25 0.17 0.91
CA LYS A 58 7.12 1.46 1.57
C LYS A 58 6.09 1.40 2.69
N LYS A 59 4.93 0.77 2.43
CA LYS A 59 3.84 0.62 3.39
C LYS A 59 3.05 -0.64 3.05
N GLU A 60 2.63 -1.39 4.06
CA GLU A 60 1.71 -2.51 3.87
C GLU A 60 0.78 -2.68 5.07
N GLY A 61 -0.43 -3.16 4.82
CA GLY A 61 -1.42 -3.44 5.85
C GLY A 61 -2.75 -3.87 5.25
N ILE A 62 -3.73 -4.14 6.11
CA ILE A 62 -5.07 -4.51 5.69
C ILE A 62 -5.96 -3.27 5.64
N ILE A 63 -6.70 -3.10 4.55
CA ILE A 63 -7.83 -2.19 4.47
C ILE A 63 -9.10 -3.04 4.46
N LYS A 64 -10.15 -2.59 5.13
CA LYS A 64 -11.47 -3.22 5.11
C LYS A 64 -12.52 -2.15 4.93
N ASN A 65 -13.36 -2.28 3.90
CA ASN A 65 -14.39 -1.29 3.55
C ASN A 65 -13.85 0.15 3.46
N GLY A 66 -12.63 0.35 2.96
CA GLY A 66 -11.99 1.66 2.85
C GLY A 66 -11.30 2.18 4.12
N SER A 67 -11.33 1.44 5.23
CA SER A 67 -10.66 1.82 6.48
C SER A 67 -9.47 0.91 6.80
N GLU A 68 -8.37 1.48 7.28
CA GLU A 68 -7.20 0.74 7.76
C GLU A 68 -7.56 -0.17 8.97
N GLN A 69 -7.08 -1.42 8.94
CA GLN A 69 -7.33 -2.44 9.96
C GLN A 69 -6.04 -3.19 10.32
N GLY A 70 -5.89 -3.50 11.61
CA GLY A 70 -4.80 -4.32 12.14
C GLY A 70 -3.44 -3.64 12.01
N LEU A 71 -2.40 -4.47 11.89
CA LEU A 71 -1.02 -4.00 11.83
C LEU A 71 -0.70 -3.40 10.47
N TRP A 72 -0.26 -2.15 10.49
CA TRP A 72 0.38 -1.46 9.37
C TRP A 72 1.86 -1.34 9.64
N VAL A 73 2.63 -1.63 8.60
CA VAL A 73 4.09 -1.56 8.65
C VAL A 73 4.56 -0.59 7.59
N THR A 74 5.47 0.29 7.96
CA THR A 74 6.15 1.20 7.03
C THR A 74 7.65 0.93 7.04
N TRP A 75 8.31 1.22 5.92
CA TRP A 75 9.75 1.06 5.76
C TRP A 75 10.36 2.31 5.17
N TYR A 76 11.63 2.54 5.51
CA TYR A 76 12.49 3.47 4.82
C TYR A 76 12.87 2.93 3.44
N ARG A 77 13.34 3.84 2.55
CA ARG A 77 13.81 3.47 1.20
C ARG A 77 14.99 2.49 1.23
N ASN A 78 15.75 2.47 2.32
CA ASN A 78 16.83 1.53 2.56
C ASN A 78 16.34 0.10 2.93
N GLY A 79 15.02 -0.11 3.09
CA GLY A 79 14.40 -1.38 3.43
C GLY A 79 14.30 -1.66 4.93
N GLN A 80 14.84 -0.78 5.79
CA GLN A 80 14.68 -0.89 7.23
C GLN A 80 13.27 -0.46 7.64
N LYS A 81 12.74 -1.15 8.65
CA LYS A 81 11.42 -0.85 9.22
C LYS A 81 11.43 0.55 9.82
N MET A 82 10.42 1.34 9.52
CA MET A 82 10.26 2.72 9.98
C MET A 82 9.24 2.80 11.11
N SER A 83 8.06 2.20 10.92
CA SER A 83 7.04 2.09 11.97
C SER A 83 6.18 0.84 11.83
N GLU A 84 5.58 0.45 12.96
CA GLU A 84 4.58 -0.58 13.13
C GLU A 84 3.48 -0.03 14.00
N GLU A 85 2.30 0.13 13.43
CA GLU A 85 1.16 0.81 14.04
C GLU A 85 -0.07 -0.06 13.86
N ASN A 86 -0.87 -0.21 14.90
CA ASN A 86 -2.14 -0.91 14.79
C ASN A 86 -3.25 0.10 14.51
N TYR A 87 -4.12 -0.22 13.58
CA TYR A 87 -5.28 0.58 13.23
C TYR A 87 -6.57 -0.21 13.45
N TYR A 88 -7.62 0.48 13.84
CA TYR A 88 -8.98 -0.03 13.85
C TYR A 88 -9.90 1.06 13.32
N ASP A 89 -10.56 0.76 12.20
CA ASP A 89 -11.45 1.70 11.51
C ASP A 89 -10.78 3.04 11.16
N GLY A 90 -9.56 2.95 10.60
CA GLY A 90 -8.79 4.11 10.17
C GLY A 90 -8.17 4.92 11.31
N LYS A 91 -8.34 4.50 12.57
CA LYS A 91 -7.74 5.17 13.73
C LYS A 91 -6.67 4.32 14.36
N GLU A 92 -5.57 4.95 14.76
CA GLU A 92 -4.52 4.29 15.54
C GLU A 92 -5.13 3.68 16.81
N ASN A 93 -4.96 2.37 16.97
CA ASN A 93 -5.51 1.59 18.06
C ASN A 93 -4.50 0.53 18.50
N GLY A 94 -3.70 0.86 19.51
CA GLY A 94 -2.79 -0.07 20.16
C GLY A 94 -1.35 0.38 20.12
N LYS A 95 -0.43 -0.58 20.03
CA LYS A 95 1.01 -0.31 20.10
C LYS A 95 1.47 0.33 18.79
N CYS A 96 2.12 1.49 18.92
CA CYS A 96 2.99 2.06 17.90
C CYS A 96 4.44 1.77 18.30
N THR A 97 5.22 1.21 17.37
CA THR A 97 6.67 1.13 17.49
C THR A 97 7.28 1.84 16.30
N SER A 98 8.26 2.70 16.54
CA SER A 98 8.97 3.42 15.49
C SER A 98 10.48 3.19 15.61
N TRP A 99 11.17 3.27 14.49
CA TRP A 99 12.63 3.13 14.40
C TRP A 99 13.22 4.30 13.62
N TYR A 100 14.49 4.60 13.87
CA TYR A 100 15.30 5.46 13.02
C TYR A 100 15.81 4.67 11.81
N GLU A 101 16.29 5.37 10.78
CA GLU A 101 16.82 4.77 9.55
C GLU A 101 18.10 3.94 9.75
N ASN A 102 18.70 4.00 10.95
CA ASN A 102 19.81 3.14 11.35
C ASN A 102 19.35 1.85 12.08
N GLY A 103 18.04 1.66 12.24
CA GLY A 103 17.44 0.48 12.85
C GLY A 103 17.27 0.58 14.36
N ASN A 104 17.72 1.66 14.99
CA ASN A 104 17.51 1.87 16.42
C ASN A 104 16.05 2.24 16.69
N LYS A 105 15.43 1.59 17.69
CA LYS A 105 14.09 1.96 18.14
C LYS A 105 14.07 3.40 18.64
N LYS A 106 13.05 4.16 18.23
CA LYS A 106 12.70 5.42 18.86
C LYS A 106 12.14 5.09 20.24
N LYS A 107 12.70 5.73 21.26
CA LYS A 107 12.29 5.55 22.66
C LYS A 107 11.02 6.34 22.95
#